data_AF-A0A3D1P6Z9-F1
#
_entry.id   AF-A0A3D1P6Z9-F1
#
_cell.length_a   1.000
_cell.length_b   1.000
_cell.length_c   1.000
_cell.angle_alpha   90.00
_cell.angle_beta   90.00
_cell.angle_gamma   90.00
#
_symmetry.space_group_name_H-M   'P 1'
#
loop_
_entity.id
_entity.type
_entity.pdbx_description
1 polymer ?
#
loop_
_entity_poly.entity_id
_entity_poly.type
_entity_poly.pdbx_seq_one_letter_code
_entity_poly.pdbx_strand_id
1 'polypeptide(L)' 'MDAQTLRERIALIEGKRDSLLRLLEQPNLGTLRIDVNQALEEMDDLMDEFKRTFPDAETN' A
#
# COMPACT_ATOMS: atom_id res chain seq x y z
N MET A 1 -21.01 0.74 -0.28
CA MET A 1 -19.75 -0.01 -0.18
C MET A 1 -19.48 -0.21 1.29
N ASP A 2 -19.52 -1.45 1.74
CA ASP A 2 -19.34 -1.81 3.14
C ASP A 2 -17.89 -1.58 3.57
N ALA A 3 -17.69 -1.08 4.79
CA ALA A 3 -16.35 -0.83 5.35
C ALA A 3 -15.47 -2.09 5.36
N GLN A 4 -16.09 -3.27 5.45
CA GLN A 4 -15.41 -4.57 5.31
C GLN A 4 -14.76 -4.76 3.94
N THR A 5 -15.47 -4.47 2.85
CA THR A 5 -14.92 -4.59 1.48
C THR A 5 -13.75 -3.64 1.26
N LEU A 6 -13.78 -2.46 1.88
CA LEU A 6 -12.69 -1.50 1.77
C LEU A 6 -11.47 -1.94 2.60
N ARG A 7 -11.68 -2.55 3.76
CA ARG A 7 -10.63 -3.17 4.58
C ARG A 7 -9.95 -4.33 3.86
N GLU A 8 -10.72 -5.19 3.17
CA GLU A 8 -10.18 -6.26 2.33
C GLU A 8 -9.33 -5.69 1.18
N ARG A 9 -9.78 -4.59 0.56
CA ARG A 9 -8.99 -3.90 -0.48
C ARG A 9 -7.69 -3.32 0.04
N ILE A 10 -7.69 -2.77 1.26
CA ILE A 10 -6.46 -2.28 1.90
C ILE A 10 -5.51 -3.43 2.22
N ALA A 11 -6.00 -4.56 2.72
CA ALA A 11 -5.17 -5.75 2.91
C ALA A 11 -4.52 -6.24 1.60
N LEU A 12 -5.23 -6.13 0.46
CA LEU A 12 -4.66 -6.41 -0.85
C LEU A 12 -3.58 -5.39 -1.26
N ILE A 13 -3.73 -4.13 -0.90
CA ILE A 13 -2.75 -3.07 -1.15
C ILE A 13 -1.49 -3.30 -0.30
N GLU A 14 -1.65 -3.69 0.97
CA GLU A 14 -0.53 -4.07 1.85
C GLU A 14 0.26 -5.25 1.28
N GLY A 15 -0.42 -6.27 0.75
CA GLY A 15 0.25 -7.40 0.08
C GLY A 15 1.02 -6.99 -1.19
N LYS A 16 0.51 -6.01 -1.94
CA LYS A 16 1.22 -5.44 -3.10
C LYS A 16 2.43 -4.60 -2.68
N ARG A 17 2.31 -3.86 -1.58
CA ARG A 17 3.41 -3.09 -0.98
C ARG A 17 4.58 -4.01 -0.59
N ASP A 18 4.29 -5.13 0.07
CA ASP A 18 5.32 -6.14 0.40
C ASP A 18 6.03 -6.66 -0.86
N SER A 19 5.26 -6.92 -1.92
CA SER A 19 5.82 -7.37 -3.20
C SER A 19 6.76 -6.32 -3.84
N LEU A 20 6.40 -5.03 -3.75
CA LEU A 20 7.23 -3.94 -4.24
C LEU A 20 8.49 -3.71 -3.38
N LEU A 21 8.39 -3.88 -2.06
CA LEU A 21 9.56 -3.84 -1.17
C LEU A 21 10.57 -4.94 -1.52
N ARG A 22 10.09 -6.17 -1.73
CA ARG A 22 10.92 -7.30 -2.18
C ARG A 22 11.54 -7.06 -3.55
N LEU A 23 10.82 -6.38 -4.44
CA LEU A 23 11.36 -5.98 -5.73
C LEU A 23 12.49 -4.97 -5.54
N LEU A 24 12.34 -4.00 -4.63
CA LEU A 24 13.35 -3.00 -4.29
C LEU A 24 14.65 -3.58 -3.71
N GLU A 25 14.59 -4.74 -3.06
CA GLU A 25 15.78 -5.45 -2.58
C GLU A 25 16.64 -6.01 -3.73
N GLN A 26 16.10 -6.10 -4.95
CA GLN A 26 16.86 -6.61 -6.08
C GLN A 26 17.85 -5.54 -6.61
N PRO A 27 19.13 -5.89 -6.80
CA PRO A 27 20.16 -4.93 -7.19
C PRO A 27 20.06 -4.45 -8.65
N ASN A 28 19.23 -5.10 -9.47
CA ASN A 28 19.17 -4.89 -10.93
C ASN A 28 17.97 -4.03 -11.39
N LEU A 29 17.35 -3.25 -10.51
CA LEU A 29 16.17 -2.45 -10.88
C LEU A 29 16.49 -1.26 -11.78
N GLY A 30 17.69 -0.70 -11.72
CA GLY A 30 18.05 0.47 -12.52
C GLY A 30 17.03 1.62 -12.38
N THR A 31 16.42 2.03 -13.50
CA THR A 31 15.38 3.07 -13.55
C THR A 31 14.08 2.66 -12.86
N LEU A 32 13.73 1.37 -12.88
CA LEU A 32 12.52 0.83 -12.24
C LEU A 32 12.52 1.07 -10.73
N ARG A 33 13.70 1.27 -10.12
CA ARG A 33 13.82 1.59 -8.70
C ARG A 33 13.09 2.88 -8.34
N ILE A 34 13.10 3.87 -9.24
CA ILE A 34 12.44 5.15 -9.02
C ILE A 34 10.93 4.96 -9.07
N ASP A 35 10.44 4.29 -10.12
CA ASP A 35 9.01 3.97 -10.28
C ASP A 35 8.46 3.14 -9.11
N VAL A 36 9.23 2.16 -8.62
CA VAL A 36 8.85 1.32 -7.48
C VAL A 36 8.81 2.12 -6.17
N ASN A 37 9.77 3.03 -5.94
CA ASN A 37 9.70 3.92 -4.77
C ASN A 37 8.49 4.84 -4.84
N GLN A 38 8.20 5.42 -6.01
CA GLN A 38 7.02 6.27 -6.18
C GLN A 38 5.73 5.50 -5.93
N ALA A 39 5.62 4.28 -6.48
CA ALA A 39 4.46 3.43 -6.24
C ALA A 39 4.28 3.06 -4.76
N LEU A 40 5.38 2.81 -4.03
CA LEU A 40 5.32 2.58 -2.59
C LEU A 40 4.83 3.82 -1.83
N GLU A 41 5.33 5.00 -2.17
CA GLU A 41 4.91 6.27 -1.56
C GLU A 41 3.41 6.53 -1.79
N GLU A 42 2.92 6.34 -3.02
CA GLU A 42 1.48 6.48 -3.32
C GLU A 42 0.63 5.43 -2.59
N MET A 43 1.14 4.20 -2.40
CA MET A 43 0.45 3.19 -1.59
C MET A 43 0.40 3.56 -0.11
N ASP A 44 1.51 4.07 0.44
CA ASP A 44 1.56 4.51 1.84
C ASP A 44 0.63 5.73 2.09
N ASP A 45 0.59 6.69 1.17
CA ASP A 45 -0.30 7.84 1.24
C ASP A 45 -1.78 7.43 1.15
N LEU A 46 -2.12 6.52 0.23
CA LEU A 46 -3.48 5.96 0.08
C LEU A 46 -3.94 5.23 1.36
N MET A 47 -3.04 4.48 2.00
CA MET A 47 -3.36 3.79 3.25
C MET A 47 -3.56 4.77 4.41
N ASP A 48 -2.77 5.83 4.48
CA ASP A 48 -2.91 6.88 5.49
C ASP A 48 -4.21 7.67 5.31
N GLU A 49 -4.55 8.04 4.07
CA GLU A 49 -5.83 8.67 3.74
C GLU A 49 -7.01 7.77 4.10
N PHE A 50 -6.91 6.46 3.83
CA PHE A 50 -7.94 5.51 4.21
C PHE A 50 -8.14 5.45 5.73
N LYS A 51 -7.05 5.38 6.51
CA LYS A 51 -7.13 5.37 7.98
C LYS A 51 -7.75 6.66 8.53
N ARG A 52 -7.42 7.81 7.94
CA ARG A 52 -8.02 9.10 8.31
C ARG A 52 -9.49 9.20 7.96
N THR A 53 -9.89 8.63 6.82
CA THR A 53 -11.28 8.65 6.34
C THR A 53 -12.15 7.66 7.09
N PHE A 54 -11.58 6.53 7.52
CA PHE A 54 -12.29 5.44 8.21
C PHE A 54 -11.61 5.08 9.55
N PRO A 55 -11.56 6.01 10.53
CA PRO A 55 -10.91 5.77 11.82
C PRO A 55 -11.60 4.66 12.63
N ASP A 56 -12.90 4.45 12.40
CA ASP A 56 -13.71 3.42 13.05
C ASP A 56 -13.36 1.99 12.57
N ALA A 57 -12.68 1.85 11.42
CA ALA A 57 -12.27 0.55 10.90
C ALA A 57 -11.21 -0.14 11.78
N GLU A 58 -10.54 0.59 12.67
CA GLU A 58 -9.50 0.06 13.56
C GLU A 58 -10.03 -0.35 14.95
N THR A 59 -11.29 -0.03 15.27
CA THR A 59 -11.86 -0.27 16.61
C THR A 59 -12.74 -1.52 16.61
N ASN A 60 -12.18 -2.67 17.00
CA ASN A 60 -12.95 -3.79 17.54
C ASN A 60 -12.16 -4.54 18.61
#